data_AF-A0A937BHZ9-F1
#
_entry.id   AF-A0A937BHZ9-F1
#
_cell.length_a   1.000
_cell.length_b   1.000
_cell.length_c   1.000
_cell.angle_alpha   90.00
_cell.angle_beta   90.00
_cell.angle_gamma   90.00
#
_symmetry.space_group_name_H-M   'P 1'
#
loop_
_entity.id
_entity.type
_entity.pdbx_description
1 polymer ?
#
loop_
_entity_poly.entity_id
_entity_poly.type
_entity_poly.pdbx_seq_one_letter_code
_entity_poly.pdbx_strand_id
1 'polypeptide(L)'
;MRRIVPSAVLLAGVLVLAGCQNNNLFGGLHKEGTGDAQSLVSDGQSALARGEYATAQDYFTRAIAADPGNSDALYGSAVAAMGLAGLNIGQLVSNLTTDHGGSGAPSLRGAIQQASLGLGAPSGSSDSLLFEIGDKVALDDALKVVIRNLETIHLGLADGKIARDDASLLINLGLARLLKGVTGPWRSGLLDIRETGGAYSVVLTGSISGSCVVIDDAIHHVAWGFLDLNEAVGKLKLVSGSTLADITSDVDTLYTTYHGQVSTDCPSVPATRLAAGVPSSPGDRL
;
A
#
# COMPACT_ATOMS: atom_id res chain seq x y z
N MET A 1 -56.67 43.58 -32.58
CA MET A 1 -56.28 42.28 -31.99
C MET A 1 -54.75 42.21 -31.90
N ARG A 2 -54.25 41.67 -30.79
CA ARG A 2 -52.89 41.86 -30.23
C ARG A 2 -51.76 41.24 -31.06
N ARG A 3 -50.65 41.96 -31.16
CA ARG A 3 -49.36 41.49 -31.70
C ARG A 3 -48.62 40.65 -30.65
N ILE A 4 -48.12 39.48 -31.04
CA ILE A 4 -47.26 38.61 -30.22
C ILE A 4 -45.80 38.92 -30.59
N VAL A 5 -44.98 39.19 -29.58
CA VAL A 5 -43.53 39.48 -29.70
C VAL A 5 -42.74 38.19 -29.45
N PRO A 6 -41.71 37.86 -30.25
CA PRO A 6 -40.76 36.81 -29.91
C PRO A 6 -39.59 37.43 -29.12
N SER A 7 -39.35 36.98 -27.90
CA SER A 7 -38.18 37.37 -27.09
C SER A 7 -37.77 36.21 -26.19
N ALA A 8 -37.13 35.20 -26.77
CA ALA A 8 -36.60 34.05 -26.03
C ALA A 8 -35.41 33.39 -26.76
N VAL A 9 -34.40 34.17 -27.19
CA VAL A 9 -33.20 33.59 -27.86
C VAL A 9 -31.87 34.09 -27.28
N LEU A 10 -31.83 35.03 -26.31
CA LEU A 10 -30.58 35.76 -26.02
C LEU A 10 -29.85 35.43 -24.70
N LEU A 11 -29.91 34.18 -24.20
CA LEU A 11 -29.19 33.81 -22.95
C LEU A 11 -28.40 32.49 -22.99
N ALA A 12 -28.10 31.94 -24.17
CA ALA A 12 -27.29 30.72 -24.32
C ALA A 12 -25.90 30.95 -24.98
N GLY A 13 -25.56 32.19 -25.33
CA GLY A 13 -24.38 32.50 -26.17
C GLY A 13 -23.08 32.88 -25.46
N VAL A 14 -23.07 33.07 -24.13
CA VAL A 14 -21.91 33.67 -23.42
C VAL A 14 -20.99 32.63 -22.74
N LEU A 15 -21.38 31.35 -22.67
CA LEU A 15 -20.58 30.31 -21.99
C LEU A 15 -19.55 29.59 -22.87
N VAL A 16 -19.44 29.92 -24.16
CA VAL A 16 -18.62 29.16 -25.13
C VAL A 16 -17.22 29.76 -25.36
N LEU A 17 -16.91 30.93 -24.82
CA LEU A 17 -15.63 31.61 -25.08
C LEU A 17 -14.66 31.67 -23.88
N ALA A 18 -15.01 31.10 -22.74
CA ALA A 18 -14.02 30.82 -21.69
C ALA A 18 -13.25 29.55 -22.09
N GLY A 19 -12.18 29.74 -22.87
CA GLY A 19 -11.32 28.65 -23.31
C GLY A 19 -10.83 27.83 -22.14
N CYS A 20 -11.17 26.54 -22.14
CA CYS A 20 -10.67 25.53 -21.21
C CYS A 20 -9.16 25.35 -21.42
N GLN A 21 -8.33 26.16 -20.79
CA GLN A 21 -6.96 25.73 -20.53
C GLN A 21 -7.01 24.66 -19.43
N ASN A 22 -6.48 23.47 -19.73
CA ASN A 22 -6.40 22.33 -18.82
C ASN A 22 -7.74 21.73 -18.36
N ASN A 23 -8.79 21.78 -19.20
CA ASN A 23 -10.11 21.15 -18.95
C ASN A 23 -10.86 21.61 -17.68
N ASN A 24 -10.47 22.72 -17.02
CA ASN A 24 -11.16 23.23 -15.84
C ASN A 24 -11.47 24.72 -15.95
N LEU A 25 -12.70 25.10 -15.56
CA LEU A 25 -13.22 26.48 -15.56
C LEU A 25 -12.41 27.45 -14.67
N PHE A 26 -11.58 26.91 -13.78
CA PHE A 26 -10.80 27.65 -12.79
C PHE A 26 -9.28 27.52 -12.96
N GLY A 27 -8.79 27.03 -14.11
CA GLY A 27 -7.35 26.77 -14.33
C GLY A 27 -6.42 27.97 -14.12
N GLY A 28 -6.94 29.20 -14.06
CA GLY A 28 -6.16 30.41 -13.77
C GLY A 28 -6.05 30.80 -12.29
N LEU A 29 -6.76 30.14 -11.36
CA LEU A 29 -6.75 30.50 -9.93
C LEU A 29 -5.62 29.83 -9.14
N HIS A 30 -5.03 28.75 -9.68
CA HIS A 30 -3.94 28.03 -9.05
C HIS A 30 -2.93 27.57 -10.11
N LYS A 31 -1.64 27.78 -9.85
CA LYS A 31 -0.58 27.20 -10.67
C LYS A 31 -0.18 25.86 -10.05
N GLU A 32 -0.42 24.78 -10.78
CA GLU A 32 -0.07 23.41 -10.35
C GLU A 32 1.38 23.34 -9.85
N GLY A 33 1.56 22.65 -8.71
CA GLY A 33 2.86 22.49 -8.08
C GLY A 33 3.37 23.74 -7.39
N THR A 34 2.51 24.69 -7.01
CA THR A 34 2.85 25.81 -6.12
C THR A 34 1.85 25.86 -4.96
N GLY A 35 2.00 26.79 -4.02
CA GLY A 35 1.03 26.97 -2.92
C GLY A 35 1.43 26.29 -1.60
N ASP A 36 0.46 26.24 -0.69
CA ASP A 36 0.59 25.64 0.64
C ASP A 36 0.50 24.10 0.59
N ALA A 37 0.69 23.45 1.74
CA ALA A 37 0.62 21.99 1.85
C ALA A 37 -0.70 21.43 1.29
N GLN A 38 -1.83 22.11 1.55
CA GLN A 38 -3.14 21.66 1.08
C GLN A 38 -3.27 21.74 -0.44
N SER A 39 -2.77 22.82 -1.06
CA SER A 39 -2.74 22.97 -2.51
C SER A 39 -1.89 21.88 -3.17
N LEU A 40 -0.71 21.60 -2.59
CA LEU A 40 0.17 20.53 -3.04
C LEU A 40 -0.46 19.13 -2.88
N VAL A 41 -1.23 18.90 -1.80
CA VAL A 41 -2.01 17.66 -1.64
C VAL A 41 -3.03 17.50 -2.75
N SER A 42 -3.78 18.55 -3.09
CA SER A 42 -4.76 18.51 -4.18
C SER A 42 -4.12 18.26 -5.55
N ASP A 43 -2.96 18.88 -5.82
CA ASP A 43 -2.19 18.60 -7.03
C ASP A 43 -1.68 17.15 -7.06
N GLY A 44 -1.17 16.64 -5.93
CA GLY A 44 -0.74 15.24 -5.75
C GLY A 44 -1.87 14.23 -6.00
N GLN A 45 -3.05 14.48 -5.45
CA GLN A 45 -4.24 13.66 -5.67
C GLN A 45 -4.67 13.65 -7.15
N SER A 46 -4.58 14.82 -7.80
CA SER A 46 -4.88 14.94 -9.24
C SER A 46 -3.88 14.14 -10.09
N ALA A 47 -2.60 14.17 -9.74
CA ALA A 47 -1.57 13.37 -10.40
C ALA A 47 -1.77 11.86 -10.18
N LEU A 48 -2.14 11.42 -8.96
CA LEU A 48 -2.51 10.03 -8.69
C LEU A 48 -3.67 9.55 -9.57
N ALA A 49 -4.72 10.37 -9.70
CA ALA A 49 -5.89 10.03 -10.53
C ALA A 49 -5.53 9.87 -12.02
N ARG A 50 -4.45 10.51 -12.48
CA ARG A 50 -3.90 10.38 -13.84
C ARG A 50 -2.88 9.24 -13.98
N GLY A 51 -2.53 8.54 -12.89
CA GLY A 51 -1.48 7.52 -12.87
C GLY A 51 -0.06 8.09 -12.93
N GLU A 52 0.12 9.39 -12.70
CA GLU A 52 1.41 10.10 -12.74
C GLU A 52 2.14 9.97 -11.40
N TYR A 53 2.49 8.74 -10.99
CA TYR A 53 2.99 8.46 -9.65
C TYR A 53 4.27 9.23 -9.28
N ALA A 54 5.17 9.47 -10.22
CA ALA A 54 6.37 10.27 -9.98
C ALA A 54 6.04 11.73 -9.64
N THR A 55 5.14 12.34 -10.41
CA THR A 55 4.66 13.71 -10.20
C THR A 55 3.88 13.80 -8.87
N ALA A 56 3.02 12.82 -8.60
CA ALA A 56 2.29 12.75 -7.33
C ALA A 56 3.25 12.66 -6.14
N GLN A 57 4.29 11.83 -6.22
CA GLN A 57 5.30 11.68 -5.18
C GLN A 57 6.05 13.00 -4.93
N ASP A 58 6.39 13.76 -5.97
CA ASP A 58 7.01 15.09 -5.81
C ASP A 58 6.09 16.04 -5.03
N TYR A 59 4.82 16.16 -5.45
CA TYR A 59 3.86 17.04 -4.79
C TYR A 59 3.63 16.66 -3.33
N PHE A 60 3.44 15.38 -3.01
CA PHE A 60 3.28 14.96 -1.63
C PHE A 60 4.55 15.13 -0.80
N THR A 61 5.74 14.90 -1.37
CA THR A 61 7.00 15.15 -0.67
C THR A 61 7.13 16.62 -0.27
N ARG A 62 6.76 17.53 -1.17
CA ARG A 62 6.75 18.97 -0.92
C ARG A 62 5.67 19.37 0.08
N ALA A 63 4.49 18.73 0.04
CA ALA A 63 3.43 18.93 1.02
C ALA A 63 3.88 18.50 2.43
N ILE A 64 4.50 17.33 2.57
CA ILE A 64 5.07 16.82 3.85
C ILE A 64 6.19 17.75 4.35
N ALA A 65 7.01 18.30 3.45
CA ALA A 65 8.04 19.26 3.85
C ALA A 65 7.45 20.57 4.39
N ALA A 66 6.30 21.01 3.86
CA ALA A 66 5.59 22.20 4.33
C ALA A 66 4.79 21.95 5.61
N ASP A 67 4.22 20.76 5.76
CA ASP A 67 3.46 20.31 6.93
C ASP A 67 3.71 18.81 7.18
N PRO A 68 4.67 18.46 8.05
CA PRO A 68 5.03 17.07 8.32
C PRO A 68 3.91 16.24 8.95
N GLY A 69 2.91 16.89 9.56
CA GLY A 69 1.78 16.23 10.19
C GLY A 69 0.60 15.98 9.24
N ASN A 70 0.65 16.43 7.99
CA ASN A 70 -0.49 16.34 7.08
C ASN A 70 -0.81 14.88 6.72
N SER A 71 -1.89 14.31 7.28
CA SER A 71 -2.20 12.88 7.08
C SER A 71 -2.54 12.55 5.62
N ASP A 72 -3.17 13.48 4.89
CA ASP A 72 -3.50 13.30 3.47
C ASP A 72 -2.23 13.23 2.61
N ALA A 73 -1.22 14.05 2.91
CA ALA A 73 0.06 14.04 2.21
C ALA A 73 0.86 12.76 2.51
N LEU A 74 0.91 12.34 3.77
CA LEU A 74 1.56 11.09 4.20
C LEU A 74 0.95 9.88 3.49
N TYR A 75 -0.38 9.76 3.51
CA TYR A 75 -1.10 8.68 2.86
C TYR A 75 -0.96 8.74 1.33
N GLY A 76 -1.10 9.94 0.73
CA GLY A 76 -0.91 10.14 -0.70
C GLY A 76 0.49 9.76 -1.18
N SER A 77 1.53 10.12 -0.43
CA SER A 77 2.90 9.70 -0.71
C SER A 77 3.09 8.18 -0.60
N ALA A 78 2.44 7.52 0.36
CA ALA A 78 2.50 6.06 0.44
C ALA A 78 1.90 5.41 -0.82
N VAL A 79 0.74 5.88 -1.27
CA VAL A 79 0.11 5.39 -2.51
C VAL A 79 0.99 5.65 -3.74
N ALA A 80 1.56 6.85 -3.85
CA ALA A 80 2.44 7.21 -4.97
C ALA A 80 3.72 6.36 -5.00
N ALA A 81 4.35 6.12 -3.84
CA ALA A 81 5.53 5.27 -3.73
C ALA A 81 5.26 3.82 -4.18
N MET A 82 4.12 3.25 -3.80
CA MET A 82 3.72 1.90 -4.28
C MET A 82 3.50 1.88 -5.79
N GLY A 83 2.83 2.89 -6.34
CA GLY A 83 2.62 3.00 -7.78
C GLY A 83 3.93 3.12 -8.56
N LEU A 84 4.91 3.86 -8.04
CA LEU A 84 6.27 3.92 -8.59
C LEU A 84 6.99 2.57 -8.58
N ALA A 85 6.76 1.75 -7.55
CA ALA A 85 7.25 0.38 -7.48
C ALA A 85 6.46 -0.62 -8.34
N GLY A 86 5.47 -0.15 -9.11
CA GLY A 86 4.69 -0.99 -10.00
C GLY A 86 3.52 -1.71 -9.35
N LEU A 87 3.09 -1.31 -8.16
CA LEU A 87 1.96 -1.93 -7.46
C LEU A 87 0.89 -0.91 -7.06
N ASN A 88 -0.34 -1.13 -7.49
CA ASN A 88 -1.47 -0.31 -7.06
C ASN A 88 -2.06 -0.86 -5.75
N ILE A 89 -1.66 -0.27 -4.61
CA ILE A 89 -2.13 -0.72 -3.30
C ILE A 89 -3.65 -0.64 -3.14
N GLY A 90 -4.31 0.38 -3.73
CA GLY A 90 -5.76 0.52 -3.68
C GLY A 90 -6.47 -0.62 -4.43
N GLN A 91 -5.97 -0.99 -5.61
CA GLN A 91 -6.47 -2.13 -6.36
C GLN A 91 -6.19 -3.45 -5.63
N LEU A 92 -5.00 -3.61 -5.04
CA LEU A 92 -4.66 -4.78 -4.24
C LEU A 92 -5.64 -4.95 -3.09
N VAL A 93 -5.86 -3.90 -2.31
CA VAL A 93 -6.81 -3.91 -1.19
C VAL A 93 -8.20 -4.24 -1.70
N SER A 94 -8.66 -3.58 -2.76
CA SER A 94 -9.95 -3.87 -3.40
C SER A 94 -10.10 -5.35 -3.79
N ASN A 95 -9.07 -5.94 -4.40
CA ASN A 95 -9.05 -7.35 -4.78
C ASN A 95 -9.16 -8.27 -3.54
N LEU A 96 -8.52 -7.88 -2.43
CA LEU A 96 -8.51 -8.64 -1.18
C LEU A 96 -9.75 -8.40 -0.29
N THR A 97 -10.43 -7.27 -0.41
CA THR A 97 -11.59 -6.93 0.44
C THR A 97 -12.92 -7.11 -0.25
N THR A 98 -12.96 -7.18 -1.58
CA THR A 98 -14.21 -7.47 -2.29
C THR A 98 -14.64 -8.87 -1.89
N ASP A 99 -15.85 -9.00 -1.35
CA ASP A 99 -16.41 -10.29 -0.97
C ASP A 99 -16.70 -11.10 -2.24
N HIS A 100 -15.90 -12.14 -2.47
CA HIS A 100 -16.11 -13.07 -3.58
C HIS A 100 -17.06 -14.15 -3.06
N GLY A 101 -18.35 -13.81 -2.94
CA GLY A 101 -19.42 -14.70 -2.48
C GLY A 101 -19.69 -15.94 -3.36
N GLY A 102 -18.70 -16.37 -4.15
CA GLY A 102 -18.68 -17.57 -4.97
C GLY A 102 -17.32 -18.27 -4.90
N SER A 103 -17.29 -19.55 -5.25
CA SER A 103 -16.07 -20.38 -5.30
C SER A 103 -15.03 -19.78 -6.25
N GLY A 104 -14.15 -18.92 -5.72
CA GLY A 104 -13.03 -18.35 -6.47
C GLY A 104 -12.60 -16.95 -6.03
N ALA A 105 -12.45 -16.69 -4.72
CA ALA A 105 -11.66 -15.53 -4.30
C ALA A 105 -10.26 -15.64 -4.93
N PRO A 106 -9.71 -14.57 -5.54
CA PRO A 106 -8.37 -14.61 -6.09
C PRO A 106 -7.41 -14.97 -4.98
N SER A 107 -6.51 -15.91 -5.25
CA SER A 107 -5.39 -16.13 -4.36
C SER A 107 -4.63 -14.81 -4.15
N LEU A 108 -3.96 -14.63 -3.02
CA LEU A 108 -3.10 -13.46 -2.77
C LEU A 108 -2.18 -13.16 -3.96
N ARG A 109 -1.61 -14.20 -4.59
CA ARG A 109 -0.84 -14.05 -5.83
C ARG A 109 -1.68 -13.43 -6.96
N GLY A 110 -2.86 -13.97 -7.23
CA GLY A 110 -3.77 -13.42 -8.24
C GLY A 110 -4.14 -11.95 -7.96
N ALA A 111 -4.37 -11.61 -6.70
CA ALA A 111 -4.65 -10.24 -6.27
C ALA A 111 -3.45 -9.29 -6.51
N ILE A 112 -2.22 -9.74 -6.23
CA ILE A 112 -0.98 -9.00 -6.51
C ILE A 112 -0.78 -8.84 -8.03
N GLN A 113 -1.00 -9.91 -8.81
CA GLN A 113 -0.87 -9.85 -10.27
C GLN A 113 -1.85 -8.86 -10.90
N GLN A 114 -3.10 -8.85 -10.44
CA GLN A 114 -4.11 -7.88 -10.89
C GLN A 114 -3.82 -6.45 -10.45
N ALA A 115 -3.11 -6.27 -9.33
CA ALA A 115 -2.68 -4.96 -8.83
C ALA A 115 -1.35 -4.49 -9.43
N SER A 116 -0.63 -5.35 -10.14
CA SER A 116 0.62 -5.01 -10.81
C SER A 116 0.36 -4.04 -11.96
N LEU A 117 1.19 -3.01 -12.06
CA LEU A 117 1.16 -2.00 -13.12
C LEU A 117 2.03 -2.39 -14.32
N GLY A 118 2.64 -3.59 -14.31
CA GLY A 118 3.50 -4.07 -15.39
C GLY A 118 4.80 -3.29 -15.53
N LEU A 119 5.27 -2.65 -14.46
CA LEU A 119 6.55 -1.93 -14.45
C LEU A 119 7.70 -2.92 -14.20
N GLY A 120 8.42 -3.26 -15.26
CA GLY A 120 9.58 -4.14 -15.23
C GLY A 120 9.34 -5.50 -15.86
N ALA A 121 10.43 -6.20 -16.19
CA ALA A 121 10.36 -7.58 -16.67
C ALA A 121 10.13 -8.53 -15.48
N PRO A 122 9.27 -9.55 -15.61
CA PRO A 122 9.07 -10.54 -14.56
C PRO A 122 10.41 -11.14 -14.10
N SER A 123 10.55 -11.37 -12.79
CA SER A 123 11.79 -11.86 -12.21
C SER A 123 11.54 -13.02 -11.25
N GLY A 124 12.38 -14.07 -11.34
CA GLY A 124 12.28 -15.25 -10.49
C GLY A 124 11.50 -16.40 -11.12
N SER A 125 11.02 -17.31 -10.27
CA SER A 125 10.27 -18.48 -10.71
C SER A 125 8.81 -18.11 -10.99
N SER A 126 8.19 -18.73 -12.00
CA SER A 126 6.80 -18.46 -12.38
C SER A 126 5.77 -18.88 -11.34
N ASP A 127 6.18 -19.54 -10.26
CA ASP A 127 5.36 -19.86 -9.09
C ASP A 127 5.61 -18.90 -7.91
N SER A 128 6.55 -17.96 -8.02
CA SER A 128 6.83 -16.95 -7.01
C SER A 128 5.67 -15.98 -6.88
N LEU A 129 5.34 -15.62 -5.64
CA LEU A 129 4.30 -14.66 -5.28
C LEU A 129 4.54 -13.29 -5.95
N LEU A 130 5.82 -12.89 -6.07
CA LEU A 130 6.24 -11.58 -6.56
C LEU A 130 6.80 -11.64 -7.98
N PHE A 131 6.50 -12.70 -8.74
CA PHE A 131 7.04 -12.94 -10.09
C PHE A 131 6.85 -11.75 -11.05
N GLU A 132 5.68 -11.12 -11.03
CA GLU A 132 5.33 -9.99 -11.91
C GLU A 132 5.92 -8.65 -11.46
N ILE A 133 6.59 -8.60 -10.30
CA ILE A 133 7.23 -7.39 -9.79
C ILE A 133 8.70 -7.43 -10.20
N GLY A 134 9.02 -6.72 -11.28
CA GLY A 134 10.33 -6.81 -11.91
C GLY A 134 11.47 -6.18 -11.10
N ASP A 135 11.19 -5.08 -10.38
CA ASP A 135 12.20 -4.38 -9.59
C ASP A 135 12.00 -4.60 -8.09
N LYS A 136 12.68 -5.63 -7.57
CA LYS A 136 12.67 -6.01 -6.15
C LYS A 136 13.21 -4.90 -5.24
N VAL A 137 14.18 -4.14 -5.73
CA VAL A 137 14.86 -3.08 -4.98
C VAL A 137 13.92 -1.89 -4.85
N ALA A 138 13.31 -1.47 -5.97
CA ALA A 138 12.33 -0.40 -5.97
C ALA A 138 11.13 -0.72 -5.06
N LEU A 139 10.64 -1.96 -5.07
CA LEU A 139 9.55 -2.36 -4.18
C LEU A 139 9.95 -2.31 -2.70
N ASP A 140 11.08 -2.93 -2.32
CA ASP A 140 11.55 -2.90 -0.93
C ASP A 140 11.78 -1.46 -0.42
N ASP A 141 12.31 -0.59 -1.27
CA ASP A 141 12.54 0.82 -0.91
C ASP A 141 11.23 1.62 -0.83
N ALA A 142 10.27 1.38 -1.73
CA ALA A 142 8.94 1.98 -1.65
C ALA A 142 8.18 1.56 -0.38
N LEU A 143 8.27 0.27 0.01
CA LEU A 143 7.62 -0.24 1.22
C LEU A 143 8.14 0.45 2.49
N LYS A 144 9.42 0.83 2.55
CA LYS A 144 9.98 1.63 3.68
C LYS A 144 9.34 3.01 3.77
N VAL A 145 9.07 3.66 2.63
CA VAL A 145 8.38 4.96 2.59
C VAL A 145 6.93 4.80 3.04
N VAL A 146 6.24 3.79 2.52
CA VAL A 146 4.85 3.48 2.86
C VAL A 146 4.69 3.22 4.35
N ILE A 147 5.47 2.29 4.91
CA ILE A 147 5.38 1.92 6.32
C ILE A 147 5.61 3.14 7.19
N ARG A 148 6.69 3.90 6.96
CA ARG A 148 7.00 5.11 7.74
C ARG A 148 5.86 6.13 7.72
N ASN A 149 5.31 6.42 6.55
CA ASN A 149 4.26 7.43 6.42
C ASN A 149 2.94 6.96 7.06
N LEU A 150 2.52 5.72 6.82
CA LEU A 150 1.28 5.19 7.39
C LEU A 150 1.41 4.95 8.91
N GLU A 151 2.58 4.55 9.38
CA GLU A 151 2.87 4.41 10.81
C GLU A 151 2.84 5.74 11.54
N THR A 152 3.31 6.82 10.91
CA THR A 152 3.18 8.19 11.46
C THR A 152 1.70 8.54 11.74
N ILE A 153 0.79 8.19 10.82
CA ILE A 153 -0.65 8.38 11.01
C ILE A 153 -1.17 7.46 12.12
N HIS A 154 -0.82 6.18 12.09
CA HIS A 154 -1.27 5.16 13.06
C HIS A 154 -0.80 5.44 14.50
N LEU A 155 0.39 6.01 14.67
CA LEU A 155 0.91 6.43 15.98
C LEU A 155 0.24 7.72 16.49
N GLY A 156 -0.64 8.35 15.69
CA GLY A 156 -1.30 9.60 16.05
C GLY A 156 -0.36 10.81 16.03
N LEU A 157 0.72 10.74 15.23
CA LEU A 157 1.69 11.82 15.07
C LEU A 157 1.30 12.79 13.93
N ALA A 158 0.23 12.49 13.20
CA ALA A 158 -0.35 13.33 12.15
C ALA A 158 -1.45 14.28 12.69
N ASP A 159 -2.04 15.10 11.81
CA ASP A 159 -3.07 16.10 12.07
C ASP A 159 -4.44 15.53 12.50
N GLY A 160 -4.59 14.21 12.43
CA GLY A 160 -5.77 13.47 12.89
C GLY A 160 -6.96 13.49 11.92
N LYS A 161 -6.81 14.02 10.69
CA LYS A 161 -7.89 13.95 9.68
C LYS A 161 -8.18 12.50 9.26
N ILE A 162 -7.13 11.70 9.08
CA ILE A 162 -7.23 10.25 8.99
C ILE A 162 -7.12 9.70 10.41
N ALA A 163 -8.16 8.98 10.87
CA ALA A 163 -8.14 8.38 12.19
C ALA A 163 -7.02 7.34 12.31
N ARG A 164 -6.31 7.35 13.44
CA ARG A 164 -5.18 6.43 13.69
C ARG A 164 -5.56 4.94 13.63
N ASP A 165 -6.83 4.65 13.85
CA ASP A 165 -7.44 3.32 13.87
C ASP A 165 -8.47 3.15 12.73
N ASP A 166 -8.33 3.95 11.67
CA ASP A 166 -9.08 3.77 10.42
C ASP A 166 -8.79 2.39 9.82
N ALA A 167 -9.85 1.68 9.42
CA ALA A 167 -9.70 0.32 8.91
C ALA A 167 -8.89 0.26 7.60
N SER A 168 -9.02 1.26 6.73
CA SER A 168 -8.28 1.30 5.46
C SER A 168 -6.80 1.58 5.71
N LEU A 169 -6.49 2.49 6.65
CA LEU A 169 -5.13 2.74 7.11
C LEU A 169 -4.48 1.45 7.63
N LEU A 170 -5.16 0.75 8.54
CA LEU A 170 -4.67 -0.49 9.14
C LEU A 170 -4.47 -1.60 8.11
N ILE A 171 -5.39 -1.74 7.14
CA ILE A 171 -5.23 -2.72 6.04
C ILE A 171 -3.99 -2.39 5.20
N ASN A 172 -3.82 -1.13 4.80
CA ASN A 172 -2.69 -0.73 3.97
C ASN A 172 -1.35 -0.89 4.70
N LEU A 173 -1.27 -0.47 5.96
CA LEU A 173 -0.07 -0.63 6.78
C LEU A 173 0.23 -2.11 7.00
N GLY A 174 -0.79 -2.90 7.31
CA GLY A 174 -0.69 -4.34 7.50
C GLY A 174 -0.14 -5.05 6.26
N LEU A 175 -0.73 -4.80 5.10
CA LEU A 175 -0.27 -5.36 3.83
C LEU A 175 1.14 -4.89 3.45
N ALA A 176 1.47 -3.61 3.65
CA ALA A 176 2.81 -3.10 3.38
C ALA A 176 3.87 -3.78 4.25
N ARG A 177 3.59 -4.00 5.53
CA ARG A 177 4.47 -4.73 6.45
C ARG A 177 4.62 -6.19 6.06
N LEU A 178 3.54 -6.88 5.69
CA LEU A 178 3.63 -8.25 5.18
C LEU A 178 4.52 -8.31 3.93
N LEU A 179 4.29 -7.44 2.94
CA LEU A 179 5.12 -7.36 1.74
C LEU A 179 6.59 -7.04 2.07
N LYS A 180 6.85 -6.16 3.05
CA LYS A 180 8.21 -5.81 3.50
C LYS A 180 8.92 -7.02 4.13
N GLY A 181 8.19 -7.81 4.90
CA GLY A 181 8.67 -9.07 5.47
C GLY A 181 9.08 -10.10 4.41
N VAL A 182 8.44 -10.09 3.25
CA VAL A 182 8.81 -10.97 2.12
C VAL A 182 9.95 -10.39 1.29
N THR A 183 9.89 -9.10 0.98
CA THR A 183 10.79 -8.45 0.01
C THR A 183 12.23 -8.32 0.50
N GLY A 184 12.47 -8.15 1.81
CA GLY A 184 13.84 -8.08 2.35
C GLY A 184 14.66 -9.37 2.13
N PRO A 185 14.18 -10.52 2.62
CA PRO A 185 14.79 -11.82 2.35
C PRO A 185 14.85 -12.17 0.86
N TRP A 186 13.81 -11.80 0.09
CA TRP A 186 13.75 -12.04 -1.36
C TRP A 186 14.79 -11.22 -2.15
N ARG A 187 14.96 -9.94 -1.82
CA ARG A 187 16.01 -9.06 -2.36
C ARG A 187 17.40 -9.61 -2.07
N SER A 188 17.57 -10.25 -0.91
CA SER A 188 18.83 -10.85 -0.47
C SER A 188 19.07 -12.25 -1.06
N GLY A 189 18.13 -12.81 -1.83
CA GLY A 189 18.24 -14.16 -2.39
C GLY A 189 18.22 -15.27 -1.34
N LEU A 190 17.59 -15.02 -0.18
CA LEU A 190 17.53 -15.95 0.94
C LEU A 190 16.25 -16.79 0.91
N LEU A 191 15.15 -16.18 0.48
CA LEU A 191 13.81 -16.75 0.57
C LEU A 191 12.97 -16.37 -0.64
N ASP A 192 12.06 -17.26 -1.01
CA ASP A 192 11.01 -17.05 -1.98
C ASP A 192 9.70 -17.63 -1.42
N ILE A 193 8.57 -16.99 -1.73
CA ILE A 193 7.24 -17.52 -1.40
C ILE A 193 6.63 -18.01 -2.69
N ARG A 194 6.29 -19.30 -2.74
CA ARG A 194 5.76 -19.94 -3.94
C ARG A 194 4.36 -20.47 -3.73
N GLU A 195 3.51 -20.27 -4.72
CA GLU A 195 2.17 -20.87 -4.75
C GLU A 195 2.19 -22.15 -5.60
N THR A 196 1.87 -23.28 -4.98
CA THR A 196 1.76 -24.58 -5.67
C THR A 196 0.43 -25.23 -5.29
N GLY A 197 -0.45 -25.43 -6.28
CA GLY A 197 -1.75 -26.05 -6.05
C GLY A 197 -2.68 -25.26 -5.13
N GLY A 198 -2.56 -23.92 -5.11
CA GLY A 198 -3.34 -23.04 -4.23
C GLY A 198 -2.82 -22.93 -2.79
N ALA A 199 -1.73 -23.62 -2.46
CA ALA A 199 -1.05 -23.49 -1.17
C ALA A 199 0.22 -22.66 -1.31
N TYR A 200 0.53 -21.85 -0.30
CA TYR A 200 1.78 -21.12 -0.21
C TYR A 200 2.83 -21.93 0.53
N SER A 201 4.06 -21.88 0.02
CA SER A 201 5.23 -22.49 0.66
C SER A 201 6.37 -21.48 0.72
N VAL A 202 7.10 -21.52 1.83
CA VAL A 202 8.34 -20.77 2.02
C VAL A 202 9.50 -21.63 1.53
N VAL A 203 10.24 -21.14 0.55
CA VAL A 203 11.38 -21.83 -0.06
C VAL A 203 12.64 -21.03 0.21
N LEU A 204 13.57 -21.63 0.95
CA LEU A 204 14.90 -21.07 1.14
C LEU A 204 15.70 -21.23 -0.16
N THR A 205 16.21 -20.12 -0.69
CA THR A 205 16.95 -20.07 -1.97
C THR A 205 18.46 -19.92 -1.77
N GLY A 206 18.90 -19.59 -0.55
CA GLY A 206 20.30 -19.42 -0.18
C GLY A 206 20.58 -19.84 1.26
N SER A 207 21.85 -19.76 1.68
CA SER A 207 22.22 -19.98 3.08
C SER A 207 21.81 -18.77 3.92
N ILE A 208 21.11 -19.00 5.02
CA ILE A 208 20.69 -17.96 5.96
C ILE A 208 21.76 -17.65 7.03
N SER A 209 22.83 -18.46 7.10
CA SER A 209 23.92 -18.25 8.05
C SER A 209 24.59 -16.89 7.79
N GLY A 210 24.57 -16.01 8.79
CA GLY A 210 25.07 -14.64 8.68
C GLY A 210 24.06 -13.60 8.16
N SER A 211 22.83 -14.02 7.82
CA SER A 211 21.75 -13.13 7.39
C SER A 211 20.62 -12.99 8.41
N CYS A 212 20.85 -13.39 9.67
CA CYS A 212 19.80 -13.41 10.70
C CYS A 212 19.18 -12.05 10.96
N VAL A 213 19.92 -10.94 10.79
CA VAL A 213 19.34 -9.59 10.92
C VAL A 213 18.24 -9.33 9.89
N VAL A 214 18.42 -9.77 8.63
CA VAL A 214 17.41 -9.61 7.57
C VAL A 214 16.19 -10.50 7.84
N ILE A 215 16.42 -11.71 8.35
CA ILE A 215 15.34 -12.65 8.71
C ILE A 215 14.56 -12.14 9.92
N ASP A 216 15.24 -11.59 10.92
CA ASP A 216 14.65 -11.03 12.13
C ASP A 216 13.78 -9.81 11.80
N ASP A 217 14.31 -8.85 11.03
CA ASP A 217 13.57 -7.68 10.51
C ASP A 217 12.31 -8.12 9.75
N ALA A 218 12.45 -9.13 8.88
CA ALA A 218 11.33 -9.69 8.14
C ALA A 218 10.23 -10.25 9.03
N ILE A 219 10.60 -10.94 10.11
CA ILE A 219 9.67 -11.58 11.04
C ILE A 219 8.94 -10.54 11.88
N HIS A 220 9.62 -9.47 12.31
CA HIS A 220 8.99 -8.33 12.96
C HIS A 220 7.96 -7.67 12.05
N HIS A 221 8.30 -7.42 10.78
CA HIS A 221 7.36 -6.88 9.81
C HIS A 221 6.15 -7.80 9.58
N VAL A 222 6.34 -9.11 9.46
CA VAL A 222 5.20 -10.05 9.33
C VAL A 222 4.31 -10.02 10.57
N ALA A 223 4.90 -10.00 11.76
CA ALA A 223 4.15 -9.97 13.02
C ALA A 223 3.35 -8.67 13.19
N TRP A 224 3.96 -7.51 12.95
CA TRP A 224 3.26 -6.23 13.00
C TRP A 224 2.17 -6.13 11.94
N GLY A 225 2.47 -6.59 10.71
CA GLY A 225 1.47 -6.60 9.64
C GLY A 225 0.24 -7.44 10.00
N PHE A 226 0.44 -8.60 10.62
CA PHE A 226 -0.66 -9.42 11.14
C PHE A 226 -1.49 -8.69 12.21
N LEU A 227 -0.85 -8.01 13.16
CA LEU A 227 -1.54 -7.29 14.22
C LEU A 227 -2.42 -6.16 13.66
N ASP A 228 -1.91 -5.39 12.69
CA ASP A 228 -2.67 -4.30 12.05
C ASP A 228 -3.89 -4.86 11.28
N LEU A 229 -3.70 -5.95 10.53
CA LEU A 229 -4.80 -6.60 9.80
C LEU A 229 -5.87 -7.16 10.75
N ASN A 230 -5.45 -7.79 11.85
CA ASN A 230 -6.39 -8.34 12.83
C ASN A 230 -7.19 -7.21 13.53
N GLU A 231 -6.55 -6.07 13.81
CA GLU A 231 -7.26 -4.89 14.30
C GLU A 231 -8.28 -4.39 13.26
N ALA A 232 -7.90 -4.30 11.98
CA ALA A 232 -8.81 -3.92 10.91
C ALA A 232 -10.01 -4.86 10.75
N VAL A 233 -9.79 -6.19 10.83
CA VAL A 233 -10.85 -7.21 10.83
C VAL A 233 -11.83 -6.95 11.97
N GLY A 234 -11.34 -6.67 13.17
CA GLY A 234 -12.16 -6.33 14.34
C GLY A 234 -12.98 -5.05 14.13
N LYS A 235 -12.39 -4.01 13.52
CA LYS A 235 -13.05 -2.74 13.20
C LYS A 235 -14.17 -2.91 12.18
N LEU A 236 -13.91 -3.70 11.14
CA LEU A 236 -14.87 -4.00 10.07
C LEU A 236 -15.93 -5.03 10.47
N LYS A 237 -15.76 -5.69 11.63
CA LYS A 237 -16.64 -6.77 12.12
C LYS A 237 -16.79 -7.90 11.10
N LEU A 238 -15.70 -8.21 10.40
CA LEU A 238 -15.71 -9.29 9.42
C LEU A 238 -15.86 -10.64 10.14
N VAL A 239 -16.66 -11.52 9.54
CA VAL A 239 -16.84 -12.89 10.03
C VAL A 239 -15.80 -13.83 9.41
N SER A 240 -15.62 -15.00 10.01
CA SER A 240 -14.79 -16.08 9.45
C SER A 240 -15.26 -16.46 8.05
N GLY A 241 -14.31 -16.72 7.14
CA GLY A 241 -14.58 -16.98 5.72
C GLY A 241 -14.64 -15.73 4.84
N SER A 242 -14.39 -14.55 5.40
CA SER A 242 -14.05 -13.38 4.59
C SER A 242 -12.59 -13.48 4.14
N THR A 243 -12.28 -13.00 2.93
CA THR A 243 -10.92 -13.00 2.38
C THR A 243 -9.89 -12.40 3.34
N LEU A 244 -10.24 -11.30 4.03
CA LEU A 244 -9.33 -10.67 4.99
C LEU A 244 -9.08 -11.56 6.23
N ALA A 245 -10.10 -12.24 6.74
CA ALA A 245 -9.93 -13.20 7.84
C ALA A 245 -9.09 -14.41 7.39
N ASP A 246 -9.29 -14.88 6.17
CA ASP A 246 -8.52 -16.00 5.62
C ASP A 246 -7.05 -15.62 5.42
N ILE A 247 -6.76 -14.39 4.94
CA ILE A 247 -5.40 -13.85 4.89
C ILE A 247 -4.75 -13.85 6.27
N THR A 248 -5.47 -13.45 7.33
CA THR A 248 -4.89 -13.47 8.68
C THR A 248 -4.53 -14.89 9.14
N SER A 249 -5.33 -15.89 8.76
CA SER A 249 -5.03 -17.32 9.01
C SER A 249 -3.83 -17.82 8.20
N ASP A 250 -3.76 -17.46 6.92
CA ASP A 250 -2.65 -17.83 6.03
C ASP A 250 -1.33 -17.23 6.51
N VAL A 251 -1.35 -15.97 6.96
CA VAL A 251 -0.18 -15.28 7.53
C VAL A 251 0.30 -15.96 8.82
N ASP A 252 -0.61 -16.47 9.67
CA ASP A 252 -0.22 -17.23 10.87
C ASP A 252 0.50 -18.54 10.51
N THR A 253 -0.06 -19.26 9.53
CA THR A 253 0.51 -20.50 9.03
C THR A 253 1.88 -20.26 8.40
N LEU A 254 2.01 -19.20 7.60
CA LEU A 254 3.26 -18.78 6.99
C LEU A 254 4.29 -18.37 8.05
N TYR A 255 3.91 -17.61 9.08
CA TYR A 255 4.81 -17.24 10.17
C TYR A 255 5.35 -18.49 10.88
N THR A 256 4.46 -19.41 11.25
CA THR A 256 4.85 -20.63 11.98
C THR A 256 5.79 -21.50 11.14
N THR A 257 5.49 -21.65 9.85
CA THR A 257 6.33 -22.39 8.90
C THR A 257 7.69 -21.72 8.74
N TYR A 258 7.70 -20.41 8.53
CA TYR A 258 8.92 -19.63 8.33
C TYR A 258 9.83 -19.67 9.56
N HIS A 259 9.28 -19.42 10.76
CA HIS A 259 10.00 -19.54 12.03
C HIS A 259 10.60 -20.95 12.19
N GLY A 260 9.81 -22.01 11.92
CA GLY A 260 10.28 -23.39 12.01
C GLY A 260 11.47 -23.68 11.10
N GLN A 261 11.52 -23.07 9.92
CA GLN A 261 12.63 -23.23 8.98
C GLN A 261 13.90 -22.46 9.39
N VAL A 262 13.77 -21.26 9.98
CA VAL A 262 14.92 -20.37 10.23
C VAL A 262 15.46 -20.41 11.66
N SER A 263 14.66 -20.84 12.64
CA SER A 263 15.01 -20.76 14.07
C SER A 263 16.24 -21.58 14.48
N THR A 264 16.61 -22.61 13.70
CA THR A 264 17.84 -23.38 13.95
C THR A 264 19.10 -22.55 13.67
N ASP A 265 19.09 -21.79 12.57
CA ASP A 265 20.23 -20.98 12.15
C ASP A 265 20.20 -19.56 12.74
N CYS A 266 19.00 -19.08 13.10
CA CYS A 266 18.75 -17.75 13.66
C CYS A 266 17.96 -17.85 14.98
N PRO A 267 18.59 -18.26 16.08
CA PRO A 267 17.91 -18.48 17.37
C PRO A 267 17.43 -17.20 18.05
N SER A 268 17.85 -16.01 17.57
CA SER A 268 17.36 -14.72 18.07
C SER A 268 15.93 -14.41 17.60
N VAL A 269 15.46 -15.10 16.56
CA VAL A 269 14.14 -14.87 15.99
C VAL A 269 13.07 -15.17 17.04
N PRO A 270 12.07 -14.28 17.23
CA PRO A 270 11.02 -14.50 18.22
C PRO A 270 10.18 -15.75 17.95
N ALA A 271 10.06 -16.61 18.96
CA ALA A 271 9.31 -17.87 18.91
C ALA A 271 7.80 -17.70 18.64
N THR A 272 7.25 -16.51 18.89
CA THR A 272 5.83 -16.22 18.67
C THR A 272 5.65 -14.83 18.06
N ARG A 273 4.57 -14.66 17.32
CA ARG A 273 4.17 -13.36 16.76
C ARG A 273 3.95 -12.30 17.84
N LEU A 274 3.41 -12.70 18.99
CA LEU A 274 3.23 -11.77 20.11
C LEU A 274 4.58 -11.28 20.63
N ALA A 275 5.59 -12.15 20.72
CA ALA A 275 6.95 -11.74 21.07
C ALA A 275 7.59 -10.85 20.00
N ALA A 276 7.39 -11.14 18.72
CA ALA A 276 7.85 -10.29 17.61
C ALA A 276 7.09 -8.95 17.53
N GLY A 277 5.82 -8.92 17.95
CA GLY A 277 4.97 -7.74 17.87
C GLY A 277 5.27 -6.69 18.94
N VAL A 278 5.96 -7.08 20.01
CA VAL A 278 6.39 -6.17 21.07
C VAL A 278 7.63 -5.40 20.59
N PRO A 279 7.55 -4.05 20.49
CA PRO A 279 8.73 -3.25 20.20
C PRO A 279 9.78 -3.50 21.30
N SER A 280 11.00 -3.84 20.93
CA SER A 280 12.09 -3.99 21.90
C SER A 280 12.54 -2.63 22.44
N SER A 281 12.27 -1.55 21.69
CA SER A 281 12.43 -0.16 22.08
C SER A 281 11.29 0.73 21.54
N PRO A 282 11.02 1.90 22.17
CA PRO A 282 10.06 2.88 21.65
C PRO A 282 10.38 3.40 20.24
N GLY A 283 11.64 3.25 19.79
CA GLY A 283 12.09 3.64 18.45
C GLY A 283 11.97 2.55 17.40
N ASP A 284 11.68 1.30 17.77
CA ASP A 284 11.61 0.19 16.80
C ASP A 284 10.40 0.29 15.87
N ARG A 285 9.46 1.19 16.20
CA ARG A 285 8.29 1.55 15.39
C ARG A 285 8.47 2.84 14.59
N LEU A 286 9.65 3.46 14.58
CA LEU A 286 9.91 4.74 13.88
C LEU A 286 11.07 4.61 12.90
#